data_AF-D6TGE8-F1
#
_entry.id   AF-D6TGE8-F1
#
_cell.length_a   1.000
_cell.length_b   1.000
_cell.length_c   1.000
_cell.angle_alpha   90.00
_cell.angle_beta   90.00
_cell.angle_gamma   90.00
#
_symmetry.space_group_name_H-M   'P 1'
#
loop_
_entity.id
_entity.type
_entity.pdbx_description
1 polymer ?
#
loop_
_entity_poly.entity_id
_entity_poly.type
_entity_poly.pdbx_seq_one_letter_code
_entity_poly.pdbx_strand_id
1 'polypeptide(L)'
;MFRRNYREAYERMRNTPHFNQNTYNASTTEPWWPDSTAPVPPQYLSNLPWHRRALYSIGRFCAALIRKLNQLLGFLLWILTLLLAARFLFTLFGLTHSLFSQWIFAASAPFMFPFERFMPISHYSGYAIDGSILVAIFIYWLGVFLVRRFLKLLVTRPA
;
A
#
# COMPACT_ATOMS: atom_id res chain seq x y z
N MET A 1 23.35 24.61 -67.91
CA MET A 1 24.22 25.12 -66.83
C MET A 1 23.47 25.17 -65.48
N PHE A 2 22.96 24.03 -64.96
CA PHE A 2 22.13 24.01 -63.73
C PHE A 2 22.21 22.70 -62.90
N ARG A 3 23.27 21.89 -63.06
CA ARG A 3 23.41 20.57 -62.40
C ARG A 3 24.63 20.42 -61.46
N ARG A 4 25.37 21.49 -61.19
CA ARG A 4 26.57 21.45 -60.32
C ARG A 4 26.29 21.79 -58.84
N ASN A 5 25.23 22.54 -58.52
CA ASN A 5 25.00 23.06 -57.15
C ASN A 5 24.51 22.05 -56.11
N TYR A 6 23.91 20.92 -56.50
CA TYR A 6 23.31 20.01 -55.51
C TYR A 6 24.32 19.10 -54.81
N ARG A 7 25.48 18.80 -55.43
CA ARG A 7 26.50 17.95 -54.79
C ARG A 7 27.24 18.66 -53.66
N GLU A 8 27.50 19.96 -53.80
CA GLU A 8 28.21 20.73 -52.78
C GLU A 8 27.38 20.95 -51.52
N ALA A 9 26.04 21.01 -51.65
CA ALA A 9 25.14 21.13 -50.50
C ALA A 9 25.12 19.84 -49.63
N TYR A 10 25.16 18.67 -50.27
CA TYR A 10 25.16 17.39 -49.55
C TYR A 10 26.50 17.08 -48.86
N GLU A 11 27.62 17.49 -49.44
CA GLU A 11 28.94 17.30 -48.80
C GLU A 11 29.17 18.23 -47.61
N ARG A 12 28.60 19.45 -47.62
CA ARG A 12 28.64 20.34 -46.44
C ARG A 12 27.86 19.78 -45.26
N MET A 13 26.74 19.10 -45.48
CA MET A 13 25.96 18.50 -44.40
C MET A 13 26.67 17.29 -43.77
N ARG A 14 27.39 16.50 -44.57
CA ARG A 14 28.12 15.31 -44.07
C ARG A 14 29.33 15.65 -43.18
N ASN A 15 29.96 16.81 -43.38
CA ASN A 15 31.15 17.22 -42.63
C ASN A 15 30.86 18.18 -41.46
N THR A 16 29.62 18.28 -41.01
CA THR A 16 29.31 19.03 -39.79
C THR A 16 29.69 18.16 -38.60
N PRO A 17 30.77 18.41 -37.84
CA PRO A 17 31.00 17.70 -36.60
C PRO A 17 29.78 17.97 -35.72
N HIS A 18 29.09 16.91 -35.30
CA HIS A 18 28.07 17.00 -34.27
C HIS A 18 28.72 17.66 -33.05
N PHE A 19 28.49 18.96 -32.88
CA PHE A 19 29.00 19.72 -31.77
C PHE A 19 28.28 19.18 -30.54
N ASN A 20 29.00 18.31 -29.83
CA ASN A 20 28.61 17.75 -28.56
C ASN A 20 28.41 18.93 -27.61
N GLN A 21 27.15 19.33 -27.36
CA GLN A 21 26.81 20.37 -26.40
C GLN A 21 27.01 19.84 -24.97
N ASN A 22 28.26 19.56 -24.63
CA ASN A 22 28.75 19.53 -23.26
C ASN A 22 29.05 20.97 -22.86
N THR A 23 28.02 21.75 -22.57
CA THR A 23 28.19 23.06 -21.94
C THR A 23 27.18 23.21 -20.80
N TYR A 24 27.50 22.61 -19.67
CA TYR A 24 26.89 22.95 -18.38
C TYR A 24 27.99 23.12 -17.35
N ASN A 25 28.62 24.30 -17.39
CA ASN A 25 29.32 24.93 -16.28
C ASN A 25 29.43 26.43 -16.60
N ALA A 26 28.35 27.18 -16.36
CA ALA A 26 28.42 28.64 -16.23
C ALA A 26 27.12 29.13 -15.57
N SER A 27 27.14 29.16 -14.24
CA SER A 27 26.71 30.28 -13.41
C SER A 27 25.70 31.28 -14.01
N THR A 28 24.40 31.06 -13.75
CA THR A 28 23.46 32.17 -13.57
C THR A 28 22.58 31.89 -12.37
N THR A 29 22.85 32.66 -11.32
CA THR A 29 22.19 32.65 -10.03
C THR A 29 21.01 33.62 -10.09
N GLU A 30 19.82 33.23 -10.54
CA GLU A 30 18.57 33.95 -10.21
C GLU A 30 17.35 33.00 -10.13
N PRO A 31 16.43 33.21 -9.15
CA PRO A 31 15.26 32.36 -8.92
C PRO A 31 14.04 32.86 -9.72
N TRP A 32 13.70 32.17 -10.80
CA TRP A 32 12.46 32.39 -11.56
C TRP A 32 11.60 31.13 -11.46
N TRP A 33 10.84 31.01 -10.37
CA TRP A 33 10.08 29.83 -9.93
C TRP A 33 9.25 29.17 -11.05
N PRO A 34 9.62 27.99 -11.56
CA PRO A 34 8.68 27.05 -12.15
C PRO A 34 8.15 26.20 -10.99
N ASP A 35 6.85 26.29 -10.72
CA ASP A 35 6.08 25.49 -9.74
C ASP A 35 6.87 24.33 -9.12
N SER A 36 7.28 24.51 -7.86
CA SER A 36 8.13 23.58 -7.09
C SER A 36 7.51 22.20 -6.83
N THR A 37 6.36 21.91 -7.42
CA THR A 37 5.65 20.63 -7.38
C THR A 37 5.65 19.89 -8.71
N ALA A 38 6.24 20.43 -9.79
CA ALA A 38 6.31 19.72 -11.06
C ALA A 38 7.25 18.50 -10.95
N PRO A 39 6.83 17.30 -11.42
CA PRO A 39 7.70 16.12 -11.44
C PRO A 39 8.97 16.43 -12.25
N VAL A 40 10.14 16.29 -11.63
CA VAL A 40 11.43 16.55 -12.27
C VAL A 40 11.55 15.74 -13.57
N PRO A 41 11.88 16.36 -14.71
CA PRO A 41 11.98 15.66 -15.99
C PRO A 41 12.99 14.50 -15.90
N PRO A 42 12.71 13.32 -16.49
CA PRO A 42 13.55 12.12 -16.38
C PRO A 42 15.02 12.33 -16.77
N GLN A 43 15.28 13.33 -17.61
CA GLN A 43 16.60 13.69 -18.14
C GLN A 43 17.56 14.19 -17.03
N TYR A 44 17.05 14.80 -15.96
CA TYR A 44 17.86 15.30 -14.84
C TYR A 44 18.24 14.22 -13.80
N LEU A 45 17.60 13.05 -13.84
CA LEU A 45 17.96 11.91 -12.97
C LEU A 45 19.22 11.16 -13.44
N SER A 46 19.70 11.45 -14.66
CA SER A 46 20.78 10.72 -15.34
C SER A 46 22.19 10.96 -14.79
N ASN A 47 22.39 12.03 -13.99
CA ASN A 47 23.65 12.33 -13.29
C ASN A 47 23.61 12.06 -11.78
N LEU A 48 22.49 11.56 -11.24
CA LEU A 48 22.46 11.14 -9.83
C LEU A 48 23.23 9.83 -9.65
N PRO A 49 24.03 9.69 -8.57
CA PRO A 49 24.77 8.47 -8.31
C PRO A 49 23.82 7.29 -8.10
N TRP A 50 24.24 6.10 -8.55
CA TRP A 50 23.41 4.90 -8.67
C TRP A 50 22.62 4.53 -7.40
N HIS A 51 23.19 4.79 -6.21
CA HIS A 51 22.54 4.51 -4.92
C HIS A 51 21.29 5.37 -4.68
N ARG A 52 21.25 6.63 -5.15
CA ARG A 52 20.04 7.47 -5.04
C ARG A 52 18.92 6.95 -5.94
N ARG A 53 19.24 6.44 -7.13
CA ARG A 53 18.24 5.80 -8.03
C ARG A 53 17.65 4.53 -7.40
N ALA A 54 18.50 3.73 -6.75
CA ALA A 54 18.04 2.55 -6.01
C ALA A 54 17.10 2.93 -4.87
N LEU A 55 17.40 3.99 -4.10
CA LEU A 55 16.53 4.47 -3.03
C LEU A 55 15.14 4.94 -3.53
N TYR A 56 15.08 5.62 -4.68
CA TYR A 56 13.79 6.02 -5.28
C TYR A 56 12.98 4.84 -5.82
N SER A 57 13.63 3.83 -6.42
CA SER A 57 12.91 2.63 -6.89
C SER A 57 12.38 1.84 -5.69
N ILE A 58 13.20 1.63 -4.66
CA ILE A 58 12.83 0.96 -3.41
C ILE A 58 11.66 1.69 -2.73
N GLY A 59 11.68 3.02 -2.67
CA GLY A 59 10.58 3.81 -2.13
C GLY A 59 9.24 3.54 -2.83
N ARG A 60 9.23 3.46 -4.17
CA ARG A 60 8.03 3.12 -4.96
C ARG A 60 7.55 1.70 -4.69
N PHE A 61 8.46 0.73 -4.58
CA PHE A 61 8.13 -0.65 -4.23
C PHE A 61 7.57 -0.77 -2.81
N CYS A 62 8.19 -0.14 -1.80
CA CYS A 62 7.67 -0.11 -0.43
C CYS A 62 6.29 0.53 -0.36
N ALA A 63 6.07 1.65 -1.05
CA ALA A 63 4.75 2.29 -1.11
C ALA A 63 3.70 1.42 -1.81
N ALA A 64 4.08 0.64 -2.83
CA ALA A 64 3.19 -0.35 -3.45
C ALA A 64 2.89 -1.52 -2.51
N LEU A 65 3.91 -2.05 -1.82
CA LEU A 65 3.80 -3.13 -0.86
C LEU A 65 2.87 -2.74 0.31
N ILE A 66 3.07 -1.55 0.89
CA ILE A 66 2.24 -1.06 2.00
C ILE A 66 0.78 -0.91 1.56
N ARG A 67 0.51 -0.43 0.34
CA ARG A 67 -0.85 -0.39 -0.20
C ARG A 67 -1.48 -1.77 -0.31
N LYS A 68 -0.73 -2.77 -0.79
CA LYS A 68 -1.20 -4.16 -0.88
C LYS A 68 -1.44 -4.79 0.49
N LEU A 69 -0.51 -4.59 1.44
CA LEU A 69 -0.67 -5.03 2.83
C LEU A 69 -1.90 -4.39 3.48
N ASN A 70 -2.10 -3.09 3.29
CA ASN A 70 -3.29 -2.40 3.78
C ASN A 70 -4.58 -2.91 3.12
N GLN A 71 -4.57 -3.36 1.86
CA GLN A 71 -5.75 -4.01 1.29
C GLN A 71 -5.99 -5.39 1.93
N LEU A 72 -4.93 -6.20 2.02
CA LEU A 72 -4.98 -7.55 2.58
C LEU A 72 -5.44 -7.58 4.04
N LEU A 73 -4.92 -6.68 4.89
CA LEU A 73 -5.33 -6.57 6.29
C LEU A 73 -6.85 -6.35 6.45
N GLY A 74 -7.47 -5.71 5.47
CA GLY A 74 -8.87 -5.29 5.55
C GLY A 74 -9.77 -6.38 5.09
N PHE A 75 -9.37 -7.03 4.00
CA PHE A 75 -9.98 -8.26 3.56
C PHE A 75 -9.91 -9.33 4.67
N LEU A 76 -8.74 -9.49 5.32
CA LEU A 76 -8.59 -10.40 6.45
C LEU A 76 -9.49 -10.03 7.62
N LEU A 77 -9.57 -8.74 7.98
CA LEU A 77 -10.48 -8.26 9.02
C LEU A 77 -11.94 -8.58 8.69
N TRP A 78 -12.36 -8.38 7.44
CA TRP A 78 -13.71 -8.72 7.00
C TRP A 78 -14.01 -10.21 7.17
N ILE A 79 -13.11 -11.09 6.72
CA ILE A 79 -13.25 -12.53 6.89
C ILE A 79 -13.30 -12.92 8.37
N LEU A 80 -12.36 -12.40 9.15
CA LEU A 80 -12.27 -12.67 10.59
C LEU A 80 -13.56 -12.23 11.30
N THR A 81 -14.03 -11.02 11.02
CA THR A 81 -15.25 -10.46 11.60
C THR A 81 -16.47 -11.29 11.21
N LEU A 82 -16.57 -11.69 9.95
CA LEU A 82 -17.66 -12.57 9.48
C LEU A 82 -17.64 -13.92 10.20
N LEU A 83 -16.46 -14.50 10.38
CA LEU A 83 -16.29 -15.79 11.07
C LEU A 83 -16.68 -15.70 12.56
N LEU A 84 -16.22 -14.66 13.26
CA LEU A 84 -16.59 -14.42 14.67
C LEU A 84 -18.07 -14.06 14.82
N ALA A 85 -18.63 -13.29 13.89
CA ALA A 85 -20.06 -12.97 13.88
C ALA A 85 -20.92 -14.21 13.65
N ALA A 86 -20.51 -15.12 12.76
CA ALA A 86 -21.18 -16.40 12.57
C ALA A 86 -21.14 -17.25 13.85
N ARG A 87 -19.96 -17.34 14.50
CA ARG A 87 -19.82 -18.00 15.81
C ARG A 87 -20.75 -17.37 16.86
N PHE A 88 -20.81 -16.03 16.92
CA PHE A 88 -21.67 -15.30 17.84
C PHE A 88 -23.15 -15.65 17.60
N LEU A 89 -23.61 -15.62 16.34
CA LEU A 89 -24.99 -15.98 15.98
C LEU A 89 -25.32 -17.43 16.38
N PHE A 90 -24.42 -18.37 16.12
CA PHE A 90 -24.65 -19.78 16.49
C PHE A 90 -24.70 -19.96 17.99
N THR A 91 -23.88 -19.24 18.74
CA THR A 91 -23.92 -19.24 20.20
C THR A 91 -25.22 -18.62 20.70
N LEU A 92 -25.64 -17.48 20.12
CA LEU A 92 -26.86 -16.76 20.48
C LEU A 92 -28.10 -17.64 20.37
N PHE A 93 -28.24 -18.38 19.27
CA PHE A 93 -29.37 -19.28 19.02
C PHE A 93 -29.17 -20.71 19.55
N GLY A 94 -28.03 -21.02 20.20
CA GLY A 94 -27.75 -22.37 20.70
C GLY A 94 -27.53 -23.43 19.60
N LEU A 95 -27.16 -23.02 18.39
CA LEU A 95 -26.96 -23.89 17.22
C LEU A 95 -25.55 -24.51 17.20
N THR A 96 -25.22 -25.33 18.20
CA THR A 96 -23.85 -25.89 18.40
C THR A 96 -23.68 -27.32 17.90
N HIS A 97 -24.77 -28.03 17.64
CA HIS A 97 -24.73 -29.47 17.36
C HIS A 97 -24.55 -29.84 15.87
N SER A 98 -24.70 -28.89 14.95
CA SER A 98 -24.57 -29.17 13.53
C SER A 98 -23.10 -29.31 13.11
N LEU A 99 -22.81 -30.18 12.13
CA LEU A 99 -21.45 -30.34 11.58
C LEU A 99 -20.89 -29.00 11.07
N PHE A 100 -21.74 -28.21 10.39
CA PHE A 100 -21.37 -26.89 9.90
C PHE A 100 -20.99 -25.94 11.04
N SER A 101 -21.77 -25.93 12.12
CA SER A 101 -21.45 -25.11 13.29
C SER A 101 -20.12 -25.51 13.91
N GLN A 102 -19.85 -26.80 14.09
CA GLN A 102 -18.59 -27.29 14.66
C GLN A 102 -17.39 -26.84 13.82
N TRP A 103 -17.51 -26.87 12.49
CA TRP A 103 -16.46 -26.36 11.61
C TRP A 103 -16.21 -24.86 11.81
N ILE A 104 -17.25 -24.04 11.96
CA ILE A 104 -17.10 -22.61 12.31
C ILE A 104 -16.45 -22.44 13.69
N PHE A 105 -16.88 -23.21 14.69
CA PHE A 105 -16.32 -23.16 16.04
C PHE A 105 -14.83 -23.55 16.03
N ALA A 106 -14.42 -24.53 15.23
CA ALA A 106 -13.03 -24.94 15.07
C ALA A 106 -12.20 -23.89 14.32
N ALA A 107 -12.72 -23.35 13.20
CA ALA A 107 -12.03 -22.32 12.43
C ALA A 107 -11.84 -21.01 13.22
N SER A 108 -12.80 -20.67 14.09
CA SER A 108 -12.74 -19.48 14.94
C SER A 108 -11.97 -19.67 16.26
N ALA A 109 -11.74 -20.91 16.69
CA ALA A 109 -11.07 -21.22 17.96
C ALA A 109 -9.71 -20.52 18.17
N PRO A 110 -8.73 -20.55 17.23
CA PRO A 110 -7.45 -19.91 17.45
C PRO A 110 -7.55 -18.39 17.64
N PHE A 111 -8.57 -17.75 17.06
CA PHE A 111 -8.83 -16.32 17.21
C PHE A 111 -9.59 -16.01 18.51
N MET A 112 -10.29 -16.97 19.09
CA MET A 112 -10.94 -16.79 20.40
C MET A 112 -10.00 -17.09 21.57
N PHE A 113 -8.88 -17.79 21.34
CA PHE A 113 -7.93 -18.18 22.37
C PHE A 113 -7.53 -17.06 23.36
N PRO A 114 -7.16 -15.84 22.95
CA PRO A 114 -6.80 -14.78 23.90
C PRO A 114 -7.99 -14.19 24.68
N PHE A 115 -9.23 -14.46 24.26
CA PHE A 115 -10.46 -13.97 24.87
C PHE A 115 -11.26 -15.10 25.54
N GLU A 116 -10.69 -16.29 25.61
CA GLU A 116 -11.37 -17.45 26.15
C GLU A 116 -11.65 -17.22 27.64
N ARG A 117 -12.92 -17.36 28.04
CA ARG A 117 -13.39 -17.15 29.43
C ARG A 117 -13.16 -15.74 29.98
N PHE A 118 -12.97 -14.74 29.11
CA PHE A 118 -12.88 -13.35 29.56
C PHE A 118 -14.17 -12.88 30.24
N MET A 119 -15.32 -13.30 29.72
CA MET A 119 -16.64 -13.08 30.32
C MET A 119 -17.42 -14.39 30.44
N PRO A 120 -18.24 -14.54 31.49
CA PRO A 120 -19.16 -15.67 31.60
C PRO A 120 -20.25 -15.59 30.51
N ILE A 121 -20.73 -16.75 30.08
CA ILE A 121 -21.83 -16.85 29.12
C ILE A 121 -23.15 -16.61 29.86
N SER A 122 -23.87 -15.57 29.45
CA SER A 122 -25.16 -15.19 30.03
C SER A 122 -26.30 -15.86 29.27
N HIS A 123 -27.17 -16.57 29.98
CA HIS A 123 -28.34 -17.22 29.39
C HIS A 123 -29.59 -16.38 29.69
N TYR A 124 -30.36 -16.04 28.66
CA TYR A 124 -31.59 -15.26 28.80
C TYR A 124 -32.67 -15.81 27.87
N SER A 125 -33.75 -16.34 28.44
CA SER A 125 -34.95 -16.78 27.70
C SER A 125 -34.68 -17.67 26.48
N GLY A 126 -33.77 -18.64 26.61
CA GLY A 126 -33.39 -19.56 25.52
C GLY A 126 -32.25 -19.08 24.61
N TYR A 127 -31.77 -17.85 24.79
CA TYR A 127 -30.59 -17.33 24.10
C TYR A 127 -29.33 -17.41 24.98
N ALA A 128 -28.17 -17.65 24.37
CA ALA A 128 -26.88 -17.65 25.07
C ALA A 128 -25.98 -16.53 24.53
N ILE A 129 -25.76 -15.49 25.33
CA ILE A 129 -24.96 -14.33 24.96
C ILE A 129 -23.55 -14.51 25.50
N ASP A 130 -22.59 -14.71 24.60
CA ASP A 130 -21.17 -14.72 24.92
C ASP A 130 -20.57 -13.33 24.67
N GLY A 131 -20.39 -12.55 25.74
CA GLY A 131 -19.79 -11.22 25.69
C GLY A 131 -18.33 -11.23 25.23
N SER A 132 -17.62 -12.34 25.42
CA SER A 132 -16.21 -12.48 25.03
C SER A 132 -16.04 -12.37 23.51
N ILE A 133 -17.02 -12.87 22.73
CA ILE A 133 -16.99 -12.79 21.27
C ILE A 133 -17.16 -11.34 20.80
N LEU A 134 -18.06 -10.58 21.43
CA LEU A 134 -18.25 -9.16 21.10
C LEU A 134 -17.00 -8.34 21.39
N VAL A 135 -16.37 -8.60 22.53
CA VAL A 135 -15.09 -7.98 22.91
C VAL A 135 -13.99 -8.34 21.90
N ALA A 136 -13.90 -9.61 21.48
CA ALA A 136 -12.94 -10.06 20.48
C ALA A 136 -13.13 -9.32 19.14
N ILE A 137 -14.37 -9.22 18.64
CA ILE A 137 -14.69 -8.46 17.42
C ILE A 137 -14.22 -7.01 17.55
N PHE A 138 -14.55 -6.36 18.67
CA PHE A 138 -14.18 -4.97 18.92
C PHE A 138 -12.66 -4.77 18.96
N ILE A 139 -11.93 -5.63 19.68
CA ILE A 139 -10.47 -5.53 19.81
C ILE A 139 -9.78 -5.80 18.48
N TYR A 140 -10.21 -6.79 17.71
CA TYR A 140 -9.65 -7.06 16.39
C TYR A 140 -9.91 -5.91 15.41
N TRP A 141 -11.10 -5.34 15.43
CA TRP A 141 -11.42 -4.15 14.64
C TRP A 141 -10.52 -2.98 15.02
N LEU A 142 -10.37 -2.72 16.32
CA LEU A 142 -9.53 -1.64 16.85
C LEU A 142 -8.05 -1.86 16.48
N GLY A 143 -7.52 -3.07 16.70
CA GLY A 143 -6.13 -3.41 16.39
C GLY A 143 -5.82 -3.23 14.91
N VAL A 144 -6.65 -3.77 14.01
CA VAL A 144 -6.46 -3.59 12.57
C VAL A 144 -6.64 -2.12 12.17
N PHE A 145 -7.59 -1.39 12.76
CA PHE A 145 -7.76 0.03 12.51
C PHE A 145 -6.49 0.83 12.87
N LEU A 146 -5.90 0.57 14.04
CA LEU A 146 -4.65 1.20 14.47
C LEU A 146 -3.50 0.87 13.50
N VAL A 147 -3.33 -0.41 13.14
CA VAL A 147 -2.25 -0.81 12.21
C VAL A 147 -2.43 -0.14 10.84
N ARG A 148 -3.66 -0.11 10.30
CA ARG A 148 -3.96 0.59 9.04
C ARG A 148 -3.66 2.08 9.14
N ARG A 149 -4.04 2.72 10.24
CA ARG A 149 -3.80 4.14 10.48
C ARG A 149 -2.30 4.42 10.54
N PHE A 150 -1.56 3.60 11.26
CA PHE A 150 -0.11 3.68 11.35
C PHE A 150 0.56 3.50 9.99
N LEU A 151 0.21 2.45 9.23
CA LEU A 151 0.72 2.23 7.87
C LEU A 151 0.46 3.43 6.94
N LYS A 152 -0.72 4.05 7.05
CA LYS A 152 -1.05 5.27 6.29
C LYS A 152 -0.16 6.44 6.69
N LEU A 153 0.08 6.64 7.99
CA LEU A 153 0.99 7.69 8.48
C LEU A 153 2.42 7.47 7.98
N LEU A 154 2.93 6.23 7.95
CA LEU A 154 4.28 5.94 7.42
C LEU A 154 4.42 6.23 5.92
N VAL A 155 3.37 6.00 5.12
CA VAL A 155 3.40 6.27 3.68
C VAL A 155 3.25 7.77 3.39
N THR A 156 2.54 8.48 4.26
CA THR A 156 2.39 9.94 4.16
C THR A 156 3.67 10.58 4.69
N ARG A 157 4.75 10.55 3.88
CA ARG A 157 5.94 11.34 4.20
C ARG A 157 5.55 12.81 4.37
N PRO A 158 5.88 13.46 5.50
CA PRO A 158 5.95 14.92 5.52
C PRO A 158 7.03 15.38 4.52
N ALA A 159 6.76 16.53 3.92
CA ALA A 159 7.53 17.19 2.86
C ALA A 159 9.04 17.26 3.12
#